data_AF-A0A1V5WY62-F1
#
_entry.id   AF-A0A1V5WY62-F1
#
_cell.length_a   1.000
_cell.length_b   1.000
_cell.length_c   1.000
_cell.angle_alpha   90.00
_cell.angle_beta   90.00
_cell.angle_gamma   90.00
#
_symmetry.space_group_name_H-M   'P 1'
#
loop_
_entity.id
_entity.type
_entity.pdbx_description
1 polymer ?
#
loop_
_entity_poly.entity_id
_entity_poly.type
_entity_poly.pdbx_seq_one_letter_code
_entity_poly.pdbx_strand_id
1 'polypeptide(L)' 'MYWRTELTKVEIFKDNEWIIYSWHKNSENGIINAEVVHKSRKLDTRVIEDGKIIWAKEGGNKDA' A
#
# COMPACT_ATOMS: atom_id res chain seq x y z
N MET A 1 -9.61 -8.26 26.13
CA MET A 1 -8.88 -9.11 25.17
C MET A 1 -8.95 -8.43 23.81
N TYR A 2 -8.02 -7.51 23.53
CA TYR A 2 -8.03 -6.76 22.27
C TYR A 2 -7.35 -7.61 21.20
N TRP A 3 -8.14 -8.14 20.27
CA TRP A 3 -7.63 -8.71 19.04
C TRP A 3 -7.10 -7.56 18.17
N ARG A 4 -5.88 -7.08 18.48
CA ARG A 4 -5.03 -6.47 17.46
C ARG A 4 -4.63 -7.60 16.53
N THR A 5 -5.53 -8.00 15.64
CA THR A 5 -5.04 -8.48 14.35
C THR A 5 -4.27 -7.30 13.78
N GLU A 6 -2.95 -7.41 13.71
CA GLU A 6 -2.04 -6.44 13.11
C GLU A 6 -2.42 -6.34 11.63
N LEU A 7 -3.41 -5.49 11.34
CA LEU A 7 -3.93 -5.34 9.99
C LEU A 7 -3.01 -4.36 9.26
N THR A 8 -2.30 -4.88 8.28
CA THR A 8 -1.48 -4.10 7.37
C THR A 8 -2.38 -3.37 6.37
N LYS A 9 -2.17 -2.07 6.20
CA LYS A 9 -2.92 -1.19 5.31
C LYS A 9 -2.15 -0.96 4.02
N VAL A 10 -2.80 -1.10 2.86
CA VAL A 10 -2.22 -0.71 1.56
C VAL A 10 -2.87 0.59 1.11
N GLU A 11 -2.06 1.58 0.78
CA GLU A 11 -2.51 2.87 0.25
C GLU A 11 -1.91 3.13 -1.12
N ILE A 12 -2.65 3.84 -1.95
CA ILE A 12 -2.24 4.27 -3.28
C ILE A 12 -2.32 5.80 -3.34
N PHE A 13 -1.44 6.43 -4.10
CA PHE A 13 -1.49 7.87 -4.34
C PHE A 13 -2.31 8.14 -5.60
N LYS A 14 -3.44 8.84 -5.45
CA LYS A 14 -4.35 9.17 -6.53
C LYS A 14 -5.01 10.52 -6.24
N ASP A 15 -5.19 11.34 -7.27
CA ASP A 15 -5.86 12.65 -7.14
C ASP A 15 -5.19 13.55 -6.06
N ASN A 16 -3.86 13.47 -5.96
CA ASN A 16 -3.02 14.17 -4.98
C ASN A 16 -3.24 13.76 -3.51
N GLU A 17 -3.87 12.61 -3.26
CA GLU A 17 -4.16 12.10 -1.93
C GLU A 17 -3.75 10.62 -1.78
N TRP A 18 -3.41 10.22 -0.54
CA TRP A 18 -3.21 8.82 -0.19
C TRP A 18 -4.54 8.18 0.19
N ILE A 19 -4.98 7.21 -0.59
CA ILE A 19 -6.28 6.55 -0.42
C ILE A 19 -6.04 5.11 0.00
N ILE A 20 -6.81 4.64 0.98
CA ILE A 20 -6.79 3.23 1.40
C ILE A 20 -7.33 2.37 0.27
N TYR A 21 -6.47 1.49 -0.25
CA TYR A 21 -6.83 0.55 -1.29
C TYR A 21 -7.33 -0.78 -0.71
N SER A 22 -6.64 -1.33 0.29
CA SER A 22 -7.01 -2.62 0.90
C SER A 22 -6.38 -2.82 2.28
N TRP A 23 -6.90 -3.78 3.05
CA TRP A 23 -6.37 -4.22 4.35
C TRP A 23 -6.03 -5.71 4.32
N HIS A 24 -4.94 -6.09 4.98
CA HIS A 24 -4.42 -7.45 5.03
C HIS A 24 -4.07 -7.87 6.44
N LYS A 25 -4.15 -9.17 6.74
CA LYS A 25 -3.77 -9.72 8.05
C LYS A 25 -2.27 -9.91 8.24
N ASN A 26 -1.51 -9.84 7.15
CA ASN A 26 -0.06 -9.99 7.12
C ASN A 26 0.54 -8.95 6.16
N SER A 27 1.75 -8.53 6.47
CA SER A 27 2.50 -7.55 5.68
C SER A 27 2.84 -8.08 4.28
N GLU A 28 3.16 -9.36 4.15
CA GLU A 28 3.49 -9.98 2.86
C GLU A 28 2.34 -9.86 1.84
N ASN A 29 1.09 -10.16 2.22
CA ASN A 29 -0.03 -10.01 1.27
C ASN A 29 -0.27 -8.53 0.95
N GLY A 30 -0.03 -7.63 1.90
CA GLY A 30 -0.05 -6.20 1.68
C GLY A 30 0.95 -5.77 0.62
N ILE A 31 2.19 -6.27 0.69
CA ILE A 31 3.24 -6.00 -0.30
C ILE A 31 2.88 -6.59 -1.66
N ILE A 32 2.43 -7.85 -1.73
CA ILE A 32 2.00 -8.47 -2.99
C ILE A 32 0.88 -7.66 -3.65
N ASN A 33 -0.11 -7.21 -2.87
CA ASN A 33 -1.18 -6.35 -3.40
C ASN A 33 -0.65 -5.01 -3.86
N ALA A 34 0.24 -4.39 -3.09
CA ALA A 34 0.86 -3.13 -3.45
C ALA A 34 1.61 -3.24 -4.79
N GLU A 35 2.33 -4.35 -5.00
CA GLU A 35 2.98 -4.64 -6.28
C GLU A 35 1.99 -4.86 -7.43
N VAL A 36 0.87 -5.54 -7.20
CA VAL A 36 -0.18 -5.73 -8.22
C VAL A 36 -0.77 -4.40 -8.64
N VAL A 37 -1.08 -3.51 -7.69
CA VAL A 37 -1.59 -2.17 -7.99
C VAL A 37 -0.55 -1.35 -8.76
N HIS A 38 0.69 -1.33 -8.28
CA HIS A 38 1.79 -0.63 -8.93
C HIS A 38 1.99 -1.11 -10.37
N LYS A 39 2.04 -2.43 -10.60
CA LYS A 39 2.18 -3.01 -11.95
C LYS A 39 1.00 -2.64 -12.85
N SER A 40 -0.22 -2.65 -12.32
CA SER A 40 -1.44 -2.45 -13.11
C SER A 40 -1.73 -0.97 -13.42
N ARG A 41 -1.40 -0.05 -12.49
CA ARG A 41 -1.80 1.36 -12.58
C ARG A 41 -0.63 2.35 -12.56
N LYS A 42 0.59 1.88 -12.27
CA LYS A 42 1.80 2.71 -12.11
C LYS A 42 1.58 3.89 -11.15
N LEU A 43 0.82 3.66 -10.08
CA LEU A 43 0.60 4.64 -9.02
C LEU A 43 1.61 4.44 -7.90
N ASP A 44 1.98 5.52 -7.21
CA ASP A 44 2.73 5.38 -5.96
C ASP A 44 1.90 4.55 -5.00
N THR A 45 2.53 3.56 -4.40
CA THR A 45 1.83 2.60 -3.54
C THR A 45 2.68 2.36 -2.30
N ARG A 46 2.04 2.29 -1.13
CA ARG A 46 2.71 2.03 0.15
C ARG A 46 1.93 1.07 1.03
N VAL A 47 2.65 0.43 1.93
CA VAL A 47 2.12 -0.52 2.91
C VAL A 47 2.46 0.01 4.31
N ILE A 48 1.44 0.10 5.17
CA ILE A 48 1.52 0.65 6.52
C ILE A 48 1.14 -0.42 7.54
N GLU A 49 1.99 -0.64 8.53
CA GLU A 49 1.77 -1.55 9.66
C GLU A 49 2.00 -0.76 10.96
N ASP A 50 1.04 -0.83 11.89
CA ASP A 50 1.09 -0.08 13.16
C ASP A 50 1.46 1.41 13.01
N GLY A 51 0.91 2.04 11.97
CA GLY A 51 1.14 3.46 11.66
C GLY A 51 2.50 3.78 11.04
N LYS A 52 3.34 2.77 10.76
CA LYS A 52 4.65 2.93 10.10
C LYS A 52 4.59 2.41 8.68
N ILE A 53 5.22 3.12 7.76
CA ILE A 53 5.40 2.63 6.38
C ILE A 53 6.49 1.55 6.42
N ILE A 54 6.13 0.32 6.08
CA ILE A 54 7.06 -0.82 6.03
C ILE A 54 7.54 -1.10 4.60
N TRP A 55 6.81 -0.61 3.60
CA TRP A 55 7.15 -0.74 2.18
C TRP A 55 6.52 0.40 1.38
N ALA A 56 7.22 0.91 0.38
CA ALA A 56 6.71 1.91 -0.55
C ALA A 56 7.39 1.77 -1.91
N LYS A 57 6.67 2.14 -2.96
CA LYS A 57 7.18 2.15 -4.33
C LYS A 57 6.54 3.28 -5.12
N GLU A 58 7.38 4.06 -5.78
CA GLU A 58 6.96 5.14 -6.67
C GLU A 58 6.44 4.56 -7.98
N GLY A 59 5.27 5.05 -8.38
CA GLY A 59 4.67 4.85 -9.69
C GLY A 59 5.57 5.42 -10.78
N GLY A 60 5.90 4.60 -11.76
CA GLY A 60 6.72 5.07 -12.88
C GLY A 60 5.88 5.97 -13.79
N ASN A 61 5.99 7.29 -13.65
CA ASN A 61 5.69 8.21 -14.74
C ASN A 61 6.98 8.39 -15.55
N LYS A 62 7.05 7.77 -16.74
CA LYS A 62 8.20 7.91 -17.66
C LYS A 62 8.07 9.14 -18.57
N ASP A 63 7.14 10.04 -18.31
CA ASP A 63 6.86 11.19 -19.17
C ASP A 63 6.78 12.50 -18.36
N ALA A 64 7.92 12.89 -17.76
CA ALA A 64 8.21 14.26 -17.33
C ALA A 64 9.46 14.77 -18.04
#